data_AF-A0A0G4HFE9-F1
#
_entry.id   AF-A0A0G4HFE9-F1
#
_cell.length_a   1.000
_cell.length_b   1.000
_cell.length_c   1.000
_cell.angle_alpha   90.00
_cell.angle_beta   90.00
_cell.angle_gamma   90.00
#
_symmetry.space_group_name_H-M   'P 1'
#
loop_
_entity.id
_entity.type
_entity.pdbx_description
1 polymer ?
#
loop_
_entity_poly.entity_id
_entity_poly.type
_entity_poly.pdbx_seq_one_letter_code
_entity_poly.pdbx_strand_id
1 'polypeptide(L)'
;MEVAYGAYREPGRKPPLAQGRWEREWRRAQRLHPSRQYAFPKRSTGRRLVRLTQFLIVGIRSGDNLSKALLLTLDLTLRRDPRIKKAKKVWETIESRLDLWKQGEKGRETLLQEATKISRRAHSSSRQGESESRSKREELEKAAGLPKMRKF
;
A
#
# COMPACT_ATOMS: atom_id res chain seq x y z
N MET A 1 -6.84 -31.17 13.04
CA MET A 1 -6.74 -29.74 13.41
C MET A 1 -6.26 -28.98 12.19
N GLU A 2 -7.06 -28.02 11.73
CA GLU A 2 -6.86 -27.22 10.52
C GLU A 2 -5.55 -26.42 10.54
N VAL A 3 -4.81 -26.40 9.43
CA VAL A 3 -3.67 -25.50 9.26
C VAL A 3 -4.08 -24.41 8.26
N ALA A 4 -4.20 -23.19 8.80
CA ALA A 4 -4.57 -21.98 8.09
C ALA A 4 -3.64 -21.70 6.90
N TYR A 5 -4.23 -21.53 5.71
CA TYR A 5 -3.72 -20.81 4.54
C TYR A 5 -2.19 -20.56 4.49
N GLY A 6 -1.43 -21.58 4.09
CA GLY A 6 0.02 -21.47 3.94
C GLY A 6 0.62 -22.57 3.06
N ALA A 7 0.50 -22.38 1.74
CA ALA A 7 1.23 -23.03 0.64
C ALA A 7 2.21 -24.17 0.98
N TYR A 8 1.98 -25.35 0.40
CA TYR A 8 3.03 -26.35 0.18
C TYR A 8 4.17 -25.69 -0.63
N ARG A 9 5.33 -25.50 0.01
CA ARG A 9 6.58 -25.29 -0.71
C ARG A 9 7.15 -26.67 -1.02
N GLU A 10 7.12 -27.05 -2.28
CA GLU A 10 8.00 -28.09 -2.82
C GLU A 10 9.45 -27.73 -2.44
N PRO A 11 10.17 -28.57 -1.68
CA PRO A 11 11.55 -28.31 -1.29
C PRO A 11 12.45 -28.45 -2.53
N GLY A 12 12.65 -27.35 -3.25
CA GLY A 12 13.54 -27.34 -4.43
C GLY A 12 13.30 -26.19 -5.41
N ARG A 13 12.07 -25.62 -5.47
CA ARG A 13 11.83 -24.41 -6.26
C ARG A 13 12.39 -23.19 -5.54
N LYS A 14 13.56 -22.72 -5.97
CA LYS A 14 14.04 -21.38 -5.60
C LYS A 14 12.95 -20.36 -6.00
N PRO A 15 12.44 -19.55 -5.06
CA PRO A 15 11.59 -18.43 -5.45
C PRO A 15 12.42 -17.58 -6.43
N PRO A 16 11.85 -17.12 -7.56
CA PRO A 16 12.59 -16.28 -8.50
C PRO A 16 13.28 -15.16 -7.72
N LEU A 17 14.58 -14.93 -7.94
CA LEU A 17 15.40 -13.97 -7.19
C LEU A 17 14.75 -12.58 -7.09
N ALA A 18 13.91 -12.23 -8.07
CA ALA A 18 12.97 -11.12 -8.01
C ALA A 18 12.09 -11.16 -6.73
N GLN A 19 11.32 -12.21 -6.44
CA GLN A 19 10.35 -12.26 -5.33
C GLN A 19 10.90 -11.77 -3.98
N GLY A 20 12.15 -12.10 -3.62
CA GLY A 20 12.77 -11.65 -2.36
C GLY A 20 13.12 -10.15 -2.31
N ARG A 21 13.43 -9.52 -3.45
CA ARG A 21 13.62 -8.06 -3.55
C ARG A 21 12.28 -7.34 -3.40
N TRP A 22 11.28 -7.82 -4.12
CA TRP A 22 9.94 -7.25 -4.16
C TRP A 22 9.25 -7.26 -2.80
N GLU A 23 9.35 -8.37 -2.07
CA GLU A 23 8.75 -8.49 -0.74
C GLU A 23 9.43 -7.56 0.28
N ARG A 24 10.75 -7.37 0.18
CA ARG A 24 11.49 -6.43 1.05
C ARG A 24 11.09 -4.98 0.78
N GLU A 25 10.99 -4.60 -0.49
CA GLU A 25 10.58 -3.24 -0.87
C GLU A 25 9.13 -2.95 -0.50
N TRP A 26 8.23 -3.92 -0.65
CA TRP A 26 6.86 -3.79 -0.15
C TRP A 26 6.79 -3.64 1.36
N ARG A 27 7.51 -4.46 2.14
CA ARG A 27 7.58 -4.32 3.60
C ARG A 27 8.17 -2.96 4.02
N ARG A 28 9.13 -2.42 3.26
CA ARG A 28 9.62 -1.04 3.46
C ARG A 28 8.52 -0.01 3.18
N ALA A 29 7.80 -0.15 2.07
CA ALA A 29 6.72 0.75 1.71
C ALA A 29 5.56 0.73 2.72
N GLN A 30 5.26 -0.43 3.32
CA GLN A 30 4.26 -0.58 4.38
C GLN A 30 4.69 0.06 5.70
N ARG A 31 5.96 -0.08 6.11
CA ARG A 31 6.48 0.59 7.33
C ARG A 31 6.43 2.11 7.23
N LEU A 32 6.56 2.64 6.02
CA LEU A 32 6.50 4.07 5.74
C LEU A 32 5.08 4.55 5.41
N HIS A 33 4.03 3.78 5.73
CA HIS A 33 2.66 4.01 5.25
C HIS A 33 1.72 4.58 6.31
N PRO A 34 1.72 5.90 6.54
CA PRO A 34 0.74 6.49 7.44
C PRO A 34 -0.63 6.64 6.77
N SER A 35 -0.75 6.55 5.44
CA SER A 35 -2.00 6.95 4.79
C SER A 35 -3.11 5.93 4.85
N ARG A 36 -2.88 4.59 4.92
CA ARG A 36 -3.88 3.48 4.98
C ARG A 36 -5.19 3.64 4.18
N GLN A 37 -5.24 4.59 3.25
CA GLN A 37 -6.42 5.01 2.53
C GLN A 37 -6.39 4.30 1.19
N TYR A 38 -7.47 3.57 0.92
CA TYR A 38 -7.67 2.82 -0.31
C TYR A 38 -8.88 3.39 -1.04
N ALA A 39 -8.81 3.45 -2.36
CA ALA A 39 -9.95 3.81 -3.20
C ALA A 39 -10.43 2.59 -3.97
N PHE A 40 -11.72 2.31 -3.88
CA PHE A 40 -12.34 1.15 -4.53
C PHE A 40 -12.98 1.54 -5.86
N PRO A 41 -12.50 1.01 -7.00
CA PRO A 41 -13.03 1.34 -8.32
C PRO A 41 -14.47 0.88 -8.49
N LYS A 42 -15.25 1.69 -9.21
CA LYS A 42 -16.63 1.37 -9.60
C LYS A 42 -16.71 1.00 -11.09
N ARG A 43 -17.84 0.45 -11.51
CA ARG A 43 -18.19 0.17 -12.92
C ARG A 43 -17.16 -0.73 -13.62
N SER A 44 -16.76 -0.40 -14.85
CA SER A 44 -15.84 -1.18 -15.69
C SER A 44 -14.50 -1.45 -15.00
N THR A 45 -13.90 -0.43 -14.39
CA THR A 45 -12.64 -0.55 -13.64
C THR A 45 -12.79 -1.49 -12.44
N GLY A 46 -13.93 -1.43 -11.73
CA GLY A 46 -14.27 -2.36 -10.66
C GLY A 46 -14.36 -3.80 -11.15
N ARG A 47 -15.04 -4.05 -12.28
CA ARG A 47 -15.10 -5.38 -12.90
C ARG A 47 -13.71 -5.89 -13.32
N ARG A 48 -12.83 -5.01 -13.83
CA ARG A 48 -11.44 -5.36 -14.17
C ARG A 48 -10.65 -5.78 -12.93
N LEU A 49 -10.80 -5.07 -11.81
CA LEU A 49 -10.17 -5.45 -10.55
C LEU A 49 -10.64 -6.83 -10.08
N VAL A 50 -11.96 -7.08 -10.07
CA VAL A 50 -12.52 -8.37 -9.66
C VAL A 50 -11.97 -9.53 -10.50
N ARG A 51 -11.93 -9.38 -11.82
CA ARG A 51 -11.36 -10.41 -12.72
C ARG A 51 -9.88 -10.67 -12.43
N LEU A 52 -9.09 -9.62 -12.17
CA LEU A 52 -7.68 -9.77 -11.81
C LEU A 52 -7.53 -10.51 -10.46
N THR A 53 -8.34 -10.17 -9.46
CA THR A 53 -8.36 -10.84 -8.17
C THR A 53 -8.74 -12.31 -8.31
N GLN A 54 -9.77 -12.63 -9.09
CA GLN A 54 -10.17 -14.01 -9.38
C GLN A 54 -9.03 -14.81 -10.03
N PHE A 55 -8.37 -14.24 -11.04
CA PHE A 55 -7.22 -14.85 -11.70
C PHE A 55 -6.09 -15.17 -10.71
N LEU A 56 -5.78 -14.22 -9.82
CA LEU A 56 -4.75 -14.42 -8.79
C LEU A 56 -5.16 -15.50 -7.78
N ILE A 57 -6.43 -15.54 -7.35
CA ILE A 57 -6.94 -16.56 -6.43
C ILE A 57 -6.85 -17.95 -7.06
N VAL A 58 -7.20 -18.10 -8.33
CA VAL A 58 -7.06 -19.38 -9.06
C VAL A 58 -5.59 -19.82 -9.04
N GLY A 59 -4.66 -18.94 -9.40
CA GLY A 59 -3.24 -19.27 -9.35
C GLY A 59 -2.71 -19.54 -7.94
N ILE A 60 -3.30 -18.94 -6.90
CA ILE A 60 -2.96 -19.25 -5.51
C ILE A 60 -3.41 -20.67 -5.14
N ARG A 61 -4.63 -21.05 -5.55
CA ARG A 61 -5.15 -22.41 -5.32
C ARG A 61 -4.34 -23.48 -6.04
N SER A 62 -3.83 -23.16 -7.23
CA SER A 62 -2.97 -24.06 -8.01
C SER A 62 -1.50 -24.10 -7.57
N GLY A 63 -1.09 -23.23 -6.62
CA GLY A 63 0.30 -23.15 -6.15
C GLY A 63 1.24 -22.33 -7.04
N ASP A 64 0.74 -21.74 -8.13
CA ASP A 64 1.50 -20.89 -9.05
C ASP A 64 1.79 -19.50 -8.47
N ASN A 65 0.89 -19.01 -7.60
CA ASN A 65 0.99 -17.71 -6.98
C ASN A 65 1.00 -17.82 -5.45
N LEU A 66 1.79 -16.97 -4.81
CA LEU A 66 1.71 -16.79 -3.35
C LEU A 66 0.50 -15.92 -3.00
N SER A 67 -0.14 -16.18 -1.86
CA SER A 67 -1.19 -15.31 -1.29
C SER A 67 -0.75 -13.84 -1.19
N LYS A 68 0.55 -13.61 -0.96
CA LYS A 68 1.17 -12.28 -0.96
C LYS A 68 1.01 -11.53 -2.29
N ALA A 69 0.95 -12.23 -3.42
CA ALA A 69 0.74 -11.59 -4.73
C ALA A 69 -0.59 -10.83 -4.78
N LEU A 70 -1.66 -11.42 -4.22
CA LEU A 70 -2.96 -10.75 -4.14
C LEU A 70 -2.91 -9.50 -3.26
N LEU A 71 -2.33 -9.61 -2.07
CA LEU A 71 -2.19 -8.46 -1.15
C LEU A 71 -1.39 -7.32 -1.78
N LEU A 72 -0.31 -7.65 -2.48
CA LEU A 72 0.52 -6.70 -3.22
C LEU A 72 -0.27 -6.01 -4.33
N THR A 73 -1.03 -6.76 -5.13
CA THR A 73 -1.85 -6.16 -6.19
C THR A 73 -2.83 -5.15 -5.62
N LEU A 74 -3.56 -5.53 -4.57
CA LEU A 74 -4.56 -4.67 -3.95
C LEU A 74 -3.91 -3.41 -3.35
N ASP A 75 -2.82 -3.57 -2.62
CA ASP A 75 -2.11 -2.45 -1.99
C ASP A 75 -1.53 -1.49 -3.04
N LEU A 76 -0.92 -1.99 -4.11
CA LEU A 76 -0.29 -1.12 -5.12
C LEU A 76 -1.31 -0.45 -6.05
N THR A 77 -2.40 -1.14 -6.39
CA THR A 77 -3.39 -0.60 -7.34
C THR A 77 -4.36 0.36 -6.65
N LEU A 78 -4.79 0.07 -5.43
CA LEU A 78 -5.87 0.82 -4.74
C LEU A 78 -5.36 1.94 -3.83
N ARG A 79 -4.05 2.02 -3.57
CA ARG A 79 -3.47 3.01 -2.65
C ARG A 79 -3.81 4.43 -3.05
N ARG A 80 -4.35 5.22 -2.11
CA ARG A 80 -4.73 6.60 -2.35
C ARG A 80 -3.53 7.53 -2.32
N ASP A 81 -3.34 8.32 -3.37
CA ASP A 81 -2.50 9.52 -3.30
C ASP A 81 -3.33 10.67 -2.69
N PRO A 82 -2.97 11.22 -1.52
CA PRO A 82 -3.72 12.30 -0.87
C PRO A 82 -3.75 13.61 -1.66
N ARG A 83 -2.86 13.80 -2.65
CA ARG A 83 -2.82 15.00 -3.52
C ARG A 83 -3.90 14.99 -4.58
N ILE A 84 -4.32 13.82 -5.04
CA ILE A 84 -5.39 13.71 -6.03
C ILE A 84 -6.70 13.92 -5.28
N LYS A 85 -7.41 15.04 -5.48
CA LYS A 85 -8.71 15.27 -4.82
C LYS A 85 -9.91 14.88 -5.68
N LYS A 86 -9.80 15.00 -7.00
CA LYS A 86 -10.89 14.74 -7.95
C LYS A 86 -11.14 13.24 -8.13
N ALA A 87 -12.39 12.80 -7.93
CA ALA A 87 -12.78 11.39 -8.07
C ALA A 87 -12.42 10.79 -9.45
N LYS A 88 -12.67 11.53 -10.54
CA LYS A 88 -12.30 11.11 -11.91
C LYS A 88 -10.82 10.72 -12.01
N LYS A 89 -9.93 11.55 -11.48
CA LYS A 89 -8.47 11.30 -11.48
C LYS A 89 -8.09 10.08 -10.64
N VAL A 90 -8.83 9.79 -9.56
CA VAL A 90 -8.62 8.57 -8.77
C VAL A 90 -8.89 7.33 -9.62
N TRP A 91 -9.99 7.34 -10.38
CA TRP A 91 -10.37 6.23 -11.25
C TRP A 91 -9.37 6.03 -12.37
N GLU A 92 -8.96 7.11 -13.05
CA GLU A 92 -7.92 7.09 -14.08
C GLU A 92 -6.59 6.53 -13.52
N THR A 93 -6.23 6.91 -12.30
CA THR A 93 -5.03 6.41 -11.63
C THR A 93 -5.13 4.90 -11.34
N ILE A 94 -6.26 4.43 -10.81
CA ILE A 94 -6.46 3.00 -10.53
C ILE A 94 -6.43 2.19 -11.83
N GLU A 95 -7.05 2.70 -12.90
CA GLU A 95 -7.04 2.05 -14.21
C GLU A 95 -5.63 1.93 -14.79
N SER A 96 -4.86 3.02 -14.79
CA SER A 96 -3.46 3.02 -15.21
C SER A 96 -2.62 2.03 -14.40
N ARG A 97 -2.85 1.93 -13.09
CA ARG A 97 -2.13 0.97 -12.24
C ARG A 97 -2.50 -0.49 -12.51
N LEU A 98 -3.76 -0.76 -12.84
CA LEU A 98 -4.17 -2.09 -13.29
C LEU A 98 -3.50 -2.47 -14.62
N ASP A 99 -3.29 -1.50 -15.52
CA ASP A 99 -2.54 -1.72 -16.76
C ASP A 99 -1.06 -1.98 -16.47
N LEU A 100 -0.43 -1.20 -15.59
CA LEU A 100 0.95 -1.44 -15.15
C LEU A 100 1.12 -2.82 -14.51
N TRP A 101 0.16 -3.29 -13.71
CA TRP A 101 0.23 -4.63 -13.14
C TRP A 101 0.31 -5.73 -14.21
N LYS A 102 -0.45 -5.57 -15.31
CA LYS A 102 -0.48 -6.53 -16.42
C LYS A 102 0.80 -6.54 -17.25
N GLN A 103 1.60 -5.47 -17.21
CA GLN A 103 2.90 -5.38 -17.91
C GLN A 103 4.00 -6.23 -17.24
N GLY A 104 3.66 -7.05 -16.25
CA GLY A 104 4.62 -7.94 -15.60
C GLY A 104 5.61 -7.19 -14.70
N GLU A 105 6.85 -7.66 -14.66
CA GLU A 105 7.84 -7.18 -13.68
C GLU A 105 8.12 -5.68 -13.79
N LYS A 106 8.30 -5.15 -15.01
CA LYS A 106 8.61 -3.73 -15.23
C LYS A 106 7.50 -2.80 -14.72
N GLY A 107 6.25 -3.13 -15.02
CA GLY A 107 5.12 -2.31 -14.58
C GLY A 107 4.90 -2.39 -13.08
N ARG A 108 5.09 -3.56 -12.47
CA ARG A 108 5.05 -3.69 -11.01
C ARG A 108 6.14 -2.83 -10.32
N GLU A 109 7.28 -2.57 -10.95
CA GLU A 109 8.43 -1.91 -10.31
C GLU A 109 8.11 -0.42 -10.26
N THR A 110 7.50 0.06 -11.33
CA THR A 110 6.91 1.39 -11.43
C THR A 110 5.85 1.58 -10.33
N LEU A 111 4.97 0.60 -10.12
CA LEU A 111 3.97 0.64 -9.04
C LEU A 111 4.62 0.73 -7.65
N LEU A 112 5.68 -0.02 -7.37
CA LEU A 112 6.42 0.06 -6.11
C LEU A 112 7.07 1.44 -5.90
N GLN A 113 7.64 2.02 -6.94
CA GLN A 113 8.24 3.35 -6.88
C GLN A 113 7.19 4.42 -6.60
N GLU A 114 6.02 4.36 -7.27
CA GLU A 114 4.89 5.24 -6.97
C GLU A 114 4.41 5.09 -5.53
N ALA A 115 4.18 3.86 -5.10
CA ALA A 115 3.74 3.52 -3.76
C ALA A 115 4.68 4.08 -2.70
N THR A 116 6.00 3.97 -2.92
CA THR A 116 7.04 4.51 -2.04
C THR A 116 7.04 6.04 -2.01
N LYS A 117 6.88 6.69 -3.17
CA LYS A 117 6.74 8.16 -3.25
C LYS A 117 5.52 8.66 -2.46
N ILE A 118 4.38 7.96 -2.57
CA ILE A 118 3.16 8.28 -1.82
C ILE A 118 3.40 8.11 -0.32
N SER A 119 3.97 6.98 0.10
CA SER A 119 4.31 6.70 1.50
C SER A 119 5.20 7.79 2.10
N ARG A 120 6.30 8.15 1.43
CA ARG A 120 7.22 9.20 1.91
C ARG A 120 6.53 10.56 2.09
N ARG A 121 5.69 10.95 1.14
CA ARG A 121 4.94 12.22 1.20
C ARG A 121 3.92 12.24 2.34
N ALA A 122 3.24 11.13 2.55
CA ALA A 122 2.28 11.02 3.65
C ALA A 122 3.01 11.10 5.01
N HIS A 123 4.19 10.48 5.11
CA HIS A 123 5.03 10.51 6.31
C HIS A 123 5.66 11.88 6.61
N SER A 124 6.05 12.64 5.59
CA SER A 124 6.48 14.03 5.80
C SER A 124 5.32 14.91 6.26
N SER A 125 4.13 14.73 5.68
CA SER A 125 2.94 15.48 6.06
C SER A 125 2.48 15.18 7.48
N SER A 126 2.54 13.92 7.94
CA SER A 126 2.14 13.55 9.30
C SER A 126 3.09 14.14 10.34
N ARG A 127 4.41 14.08 10.10
CA ARG A 127 5.40 14.69 11.01
C ARG A 127 5.23 16.20 11.14
N GLN A 128 4.93 16.87 10.03
CA GLN A 128 4.66 18.31 10.05
C GLN A 128 3.38 18.63 10.84
N GLY A 129 2.30 17.88 10.61
CA GLY A 129 1.05 18.04 11.36
C GLY A 129 1.19 17.76 12.86
N GLU A 130 1.96 16.74 13.25
CA GLU A 130 2.26 16.46 14.66
C GLU A 130 3.06 17.60 15.31
N SER A 131 4.03 18.17 14.59
CA SER A 131 4.86 19.27 15.07
C SER A 131 4.04 20.55 15.25
N GLU A 132 3.20 20.90 14.26
CA GLU A 132 2.28 22.03 14.34
C GLU A 132 1.23 21.86 15.44
N SER A 133 0.68 20.65 15.61
CA SER A 133 -0.29 20.36 16.67
C SER A 133 0.33 20.46 18.06
N ARG A 134 1.58 19.99 18.21
CA ARG A 134 2.32 20.10 19.46
C ARG A 134 2.68 21.55 19.77
N SER A 135 3.08 22.34 18.77
CA SER A 135 3.35 23.77 18.91
C SER A 135 2.11 24.53 19.37
N LYS A 136 0.96 24.31 18.71
CA LYS A 136 -0.32 24.93 19.09
C LYS A 136 -0.76 24.53 20.50
N ARG A 137 -0.56 23.27 20.88
CA ARG A 137 -0.86 22.81 22.24
C ARG A 137 0.05 23.47 23.27
N GLU A 138 1.35 23.59 22.99
CA GLU A 138 2.28 24.31 23.87
C GLU A 138 1.97 25.81 23.97
N GLU A 139 1.50 26.45 22.90
CA GLU A 139 1.01 27.84 22.93
C GLU A 139 -0.26 28.00 23.77
N LEU A 140 -1.23 27.10 23.62
CA LEU A 140 -2.46 27.10 24.42
C LEU A 140 -2.18 26.82 25.91
N GLU A 141 -1.28 25.88 26.22
CA GLU A 141 -0.86 25.57 27.60
C GLU A 141 -0.14 26.77 28.25
N LYS A 142 0.70 27.50 27.49
CA LYS A 142 1.31 28.76 27.95
C LYS A 142 0.27 29.87 28.17
N ALA A 143 -0.67 30.05 27.25
CA ALA A 143 -1.71 31.07 27.36
C ALA A 143 -2.66 30.82 28.54
N ALA A 144 -2.87 29.54 28.90
CA ALA A 144 -3.67 29.13 30.06
C ALA A 144 -2.89 29.13 31.39
N GLY A 145 -1.60 29.48 31.40
CA GLY A 145 -0.76 29.49 32.60
C GLY A 145 -0.49 28.11 33.20
N LEU A 146 -0.66 27.03 32.43
CA LEU A 146 -0.47 25.66 32.91
C LEU A 146 1.02 25.33 33.01
N PRO A 147 1.49 24.73 34.12
CA PRO A 147 2.88 24.31 34.25
C PRO A 147 3.22 23.23 33.22
N LYS A 148 4.38 23.37 32.56
CA LYS A 148 4.89 22.38 31.59
C LYS A 148 5.00 21.02 32.27
N MET A 149 4.13 20.07 31.89
CA MET A 149 4.24 18.70 32.39
C MET A 149 5.58 18.10 31.94
N ARG A 150 6.46 17.82 32.91
CA ARG A 150 7.68 17.03 32.69
C ARG A 150 7.25 15.64 32.24
N LYS A 151 7.70 15.24 31.06
CA LYS A 151 7.56 13.86 30.60
C LYS A 151 8.57 13.01 31.38
N PHE A 152 8.06 12.05 32.15
CA PHE A 152 8.85 10.97 32.75
C PHE A 152 9.24 9.95 31.69
#